data_AF-A0A6L3XV10-F1
#
_entry.id   AF-A0A6L3XV10-F1
#
_cell.length_a   1.000
_cell.length_b   1.000
_cell.length_c   1.000
_cell.angle_alpha   90.00
_cell.angle_beta   90.00
_cell.angle_gamma   90.00
#
_symmetry.space_group_name_H-M   'P 1'
#
loop_
_entity.id
_entity.type
_entity.pdbx_description
1 polymer ?
#
loop_
_entity_poly.entity_id
_entity_poly.type
_entity_poly.pdbx_seq_one_letter_code
_entity_poly.pdbx_strand_id
1 'polypeptide(L)'
;MTDRIIAFSILCLVFGLPLGVAALFTGELILDFVFFWPLFMSVLWVTGGLYFWFQLERHWSWDNATPAPALAGEPLISILIPCFNEERNARETISAALGQRYWNVEVIAINDGSSDNTAEVLQQLAREQPRLRVINLPENQGEA
;
A
#
# COMPACT_ATOMS: atom_id res chain seq x y z
N MET A 1 26.44 33.31 -45.81
CA MET A 1 26.91 31.91 -46.02
C MET A 1 27.08 31.18 -44.68
N THR A 2 27.65 31.84 -43.69
CA THR A 2 27.76 31.39 -42.28
C THR A 2 26.44 30.93 -41.66
N ASP A 3 25.34 31.66 -41.86
CA ASP A 3 24.06 31.33 -41.22
C ASP A 3 23.47 29.98 -41.69
N ARG A 4 23.73 29.61 -42.94
CA ARG A 4 23.30 28.31 -43.51
C ARG A 4 24.11 27.15 -42.95
N ILE A 5 25.39 27.37 -42.64
CA ILE A 5 26.27 26.36 -42.04
C ILE A 5 25.90 26.17 -40.57
N ILE A 6 25.58 27.26 -39.86
CA ILE A 6 25.11 27.21 -38.46
C ILE A 6 23.77 26.47 -38.38
N ALA A 7 22.80 26.83 -39.23
CA ALA A 7 21.51 26.15 -39.27
C ALA A 7 21.63 24.66 -39.60
N PHE A 8 22.51 24.29 -40.54
CA PHE A 8 22.78 22.89 -40.89
C PHE A 8 23.47 22.15 -39.73
N SER A 9 24.41 22.77 -39.03
CA SER A 9 25.08 22.16 -37.88
C SER A 9 24.12 21.94 -36.71
N ILE A 10 23.23 22.91 -36.46
CA ILE A 10 22.16 22.77 -35.46
C ILE A 10 21.20 21.65 -35.87
N LEU A 11 20.82 21.57 -37.15
CA LEU A 11 19.97 20.50 -37.66
C LEU A 11 20.61 19.11 -37.47
N CYS A 12 21.88 18.97 -37.83
CA CYS A 12 22.64 17.73 -37.64
C CYS A 12 22.77 17.35 -36.16
N LEU A 13 22.88 18.33 -35.25
CA LEU A 13 22.97 18.08 -33.81
C LEU A 13 21.60 17.70 -33.23
N VAL A 14 20.54 18.41 -33.61
CA VAL A 14 19.17 18.19 -33.13
C VAL A 14 18.60 16.85 -33.62
N PHE A 15 18.94 16.41 -34.83
CA PHE A 15 18.45 15.13 -35.38
C PHE A 15 19.45 13.99 -35.23
N GLY A 16 20.75 14.25 -35.42
CA GLY A 16 21.79 13.23 -35.38
C GLY A 16 22.09 12.72 -33.98
N LEU A 17 21.94 13.55 -32.93
CA LEU A 17 22.21 13.14 -31.56
C LEU A 17 21.11 12.22 -31.01
N PRO A 18 19.80 12.51 -31.18
CA PRO A 18 18.73 11.57 -30.81
C PRO A 18 18.73 10.29 -31.66
N LEU A 19 19.00 10.37 -32.96
CA LEU A 19 19.15 9.18 -33.81
C LEU A 19 20.38 8.36 -33.43
N GLY A 20 21.49 9.01 -33.06
CA GLY A 20 22.69 8.36 -32.55
C GLY A 20 22.47 7.71 -31.19
N VAL A 21 21.80 8.38 -30.27
CA VAL A 21 21.42 7.81 -28.96
C VAL A 21 20.43 6.66 -29.15
N ALA A 22 19.42 6.79 -30.00
CA ALA A 22 18.47 5.71 -30.32
C ALA A 22 19.13 4.53 -31.06
N ALA A 23 20.18 4.77 -31.85
CA ALA A 23 20.97 3.73 -32.51
C ALA A 23 22.00 3.07 -31.58
N LEU A 24 22.50 3.80 -30.58
CA LEU A 24 23.42 3.30 -29.54
C LEU A 24 22.66 2.53 -28.44
N PHE A 25 21.40 2.88 -28.16
CA PHE A 25 20.46 2.03 -27.43
C PHE A 25 20.06 0.88 -28.36
N THR A 26 20.95 -0.10 -28.51
CA THR A 26 20.65 -1.34 -29.24
C THR A 26 19.39 -1.96 -28.62
N GLY A 27 18.50 -2.51 -29.45
CA GLY A 27 17.32 -3.24 -28.96
C GLY A 27 17.70 -4.33 -27.96
N GLU A 28 18.93 -4.86 -28.05
CA GLU A 28 19.54 -5.76 -27.07
C GLU A 28 19.61 -5.15 -25.66
N LEU A 29 20.03 -3.88 -25.49
CA LEU A 29 20.09 -3.26 -24.17
C LEU A 29 18.69 -3.08 -23.54
N ILE A 30 17.68 -2.80 -24.36
CA ILE A 30 16.29 -2.72 -23.90
C ILE A 30 15.78 -4.12 -23.52
N LEU A 31 16.06 -5.14 -24.33
CA LEU A 31 15.69 -6.52 -24.03
C LEU A 31 16.40 -7.02 -22.77
N ASP A 32 17.70 -6.77 -22.64
CA ASP A 32 18.50 -7.11 -21.46
C ASP A 32 17.93 -6.43 -20.21
N PHE A 33 17.56 -5.15 -20.30
CA PHE A 33 16.89 -4.47 -19.20
C PHE A 33 15.54 -5.14 -18.85
N VAL A 34 14.70 -5.38 -19.85
CA VAL A 34 13.37 -6.00 -19.66
C VAL A 34 13.46 -7.39 -19.04
N PHE A 35 14.46 -8.19 -19.38
CA PHE A 35 14.66 -9.54 -18.83
C PHE A 35 15.43 -9.55 -17.51
N PHE A 36 16.45 -8.71 -17.36
CA PHE A 36 17.32 -8.71 -16.18
C PHE A 36 16.69 -7.96 -15.01
N TRP A 37 15.90 -6.92 -15.27
CA TRP A 37 15.28 -6.12 -14.21
C TRP A 37 14.33 -6.92 -13.31
N PRO A 38 13.39 -7.75 -13.83
CA PRO A 38 12.57 -8.61 -12.98
C PRO A 38 13.38 -9.65 -12.21
N LEU A 39 14.44 -10.20 -12.80
CA LEU A 39 15.32 -11.16 -12.13
C LEU A 39 16.06 -10.49 -10.95
N PHE A 40 16.65 -9.32 -11.19
CA PHE A 40 17.31 -8.53 -10.16
C PHE A 40 16.35 -8.18 -9.02
N MET A 41 15.14 -7.71 -9.36
CA MET A 41 14.11 -7.39 -8.37
C MET A 41 13.70 -8.64 -7.58
N SER A 42 13.51 -9.78 -8.24
CA SER A 42 13.16 -11.03 -7.56
C SER A 42 14.23 -11.44 -6.54
N VAL A 43 15.51 -11.34 -6.90
CA VAL A 43 16.62 -11.61 -5.96
C VAL A 43 16.58 -10.62 -4.79
N LEU A 44 16.39 -9.32 -5.06
CA LEU A 44 16.31 -8.31 -4.01
C LEU A 44 15.15 -8.59 -3.03
N TRP A 45 13.96 -8.88 -3.54
CA TRP A 45 12.79 -9.17 -2.70
C TRP A 45 12.92 -10.48 -1.92
N VAL A 46 13.43 -11.55 -2.56
CA VAL A 46 13.66 -12.84 -1.89
C VAL A 46 14.73 -12.71 -0.80
N THR A 47 15.85 -12.06 -1.09
CA THR A 47 16.92 -11.85 -0.10
C THR A 47 16.46 -10.96 1.04
N GLY A 48 15.71 -9.90 0.75
CA GLY A 48 15.08 -9.04 1.75
C GLY A 48 14.09 -9.79 2.64
N GLY A 49 13.23 -10.61 2.05
CA GLY A 49 12.28 -11.46 2.78
C GLY A 49 12.97 -12.50 3.66
N LEU A 50 14.00 -13.18 3.14
CA LEU A 50 14.81 -14.11 3.92
C LEU A 50 15.52 -13.40 5.08
N TYR A 51 16.14 -12.25 4.82
CA TYR A 51 16.80 -11.45 5.85
C TYR A 51 15.81 -11.03 6.95
N PHE A 52 14.65 -10.49 6.56
CA PHE A 52 13.58 -10.12 7.49
C PHE A 52 13.12 -11.32 8.33
N TRP A 53 12.91 -12.48 7.69
CA TRP A 53 12.50 -13.69 8.38
C TRP A 53 13.54 -14.16 9.40
N PHE A 54 14.82 -14.24 8.99
CA PHE A 54 15.90 -14.69 9.88
C PHE A 54 16.10 -13.75 11.06
N GLN A 55 15.98 -12.45 10.86
CA GLN A 55 16.30 -11.45 11.88
C GLN A 55 15.10 -11.14 12.78
N LEU A 56 13.93 -10.89 12.20
CA LEU A 56 12.76 -10.44 12.95
C LEU A 56 11.79 -11.59 13.20
N GLU A 57 11.24 -12.17 12.14
CA GLU A 57 10.07 -13.05 12.26
C GLU A 57 10.36 -14.34 13.04
N ARG A 58 11.54 -14.93 12.84
CA ARG A 58 11.95 -16.17 13.52
C ARG A 58 12.00 -16.04 15.05
N HIS A 59 12.22 -14.83 15.57
CA HIS A 59 12.29 -14.58 17.02
C HIS A 59 10.96 -14.09 17.60
N TRP A 60 9.97 -13.79 16.75
CA TRP A 60 8.67 -13.31 17.20
C TRP A 60 7.79 -14.48 17.65
N SER A 61 7.42 -14.50 18.93
CA SER A 61 6.50 -15.49 19.46
C SER A 61 5.06 -15.12 19.10
N TRP A 62 4.53 -15.71 18.03
CA TRP A 62 3.12 -15.66 17.63
C TRP A 62 2.16 -16.38 18.60
N ASP A 63 2.57 -16.57 19.86
CA ASP A 63 1.79 -17.25 20.87
C ASP A 63 0.66 -16.35 21.37
N ASN A 64 -0.48 -16.98 21.70
CA ASN A 64 -1.61 -16.35 22.36
C ASN A 64 -1.29 -15.85 23.77
N ALA A 65 -0.23 -16.38 24.37
CA ALA A 65 0.24 -16.00 25.69
C ALA A 65 1.13 -14.74 25.73
N THR A 66 1.67 -14.26 24.60
CA THR A 66 2.56 -13.08 24.60
C THR A 66 1.75 -11.83 25.01
N PRO A 67 2.08 -11.13 26.12
CA PRO A 67 1.32 -9.95 26.52
C PRO A 67 1.52 -8.80 25.52
N ALA A 68 0.52 -7.93 25.39
CA ALA A 68 0.69 -6.68 24.64
C ALA A 68 1.82 -5.84 25.28
N PRO A 69 2.60 -5.10 24.47
CA PRO A 69 3.64 -4.23 25.02
C PRO A 69 3.01 -3.19 25.95
N ALA A 70 3.59 -3.01 27.14
CA ALA A 70 3.17 -2.00 28.09
C ALA A 70 3.62 -0.62 27.58
N LEU A 71 2.67 0.20 27.13
CA LEU A 71 2.90 1.57 26.70
C LEU A 71 2.70 2.52 27.89
N ALA A 72 3.63 3.47 28.07
CA ALA A 72 3.53 4.44 29.15
C ALA A 72 2.24 5.27 29.03
N GLY A 73 1.42 5.25 30.10
CA GLY A 73 0.16 5.98 30.14
C GLY A 73 -0.98 5.38 29.31
N GLU A 74 -0.81 4.18 28.77
CA GLU A 74 -1.83 3.43 28.01
C GLU A 74 -2.60 4.33 27.03
N PRO A 75 -1.91 4.97 26.05
CA PRO A 75 -2.55 5.90 25.11
C PRO A 75 -3.67 5.22 24.32
N LEU A 76 -4.72 5.99 23.99
CA LEU A 76 -5.79 5.50 23.11
C LEU A 76 -5.21 5.21 21.72
N ILE A 77 -5.50 4.02 21.19
CA ILE A 77 -5.18 3.65 19.81
C ILE A 77 -6.48 3.63 19.01
N SER A 78 -6.54 4.42 17.94
CA SER A 78 -7.67 4.43 17.01
C SER A 78 -7.33 3.57 15.79
N ILE A 79 -8.12 2.52 15.55
CA ILE A 79 -8.01 1.65 14.38
C ILE A 79 -9.02 2.14 13.35
N LEU A 80 -8.53 2.69 12.23
CA LEU A 80 -9.37 3.15 11.14
C LEU A 80 -9.56 2.02 10.13
N ILE A 81 -10.80 1.70 9.81
CA ILE A 81 -11.14 0.61 8.89
C ILE A 81 -12.00 1.20 7.76
N PRO A 82 -11.44 1.45 6.57
CA PRO A 82 -12.25 1.79 5.40
C PRO A 82 -13.08 0.58 4.99
N CYS A 83 -14.35 0.82 4.66
CA CYS A 83 -15.31 -0.19 4.26
C CYS A 83 -15.98 0.25 2.96
N PHE A 84 -15.81 -0.51 1.89
CA PHE A 84 -16.57 -0.36 0.65
C PHE A 84 -17.08 -1.72 0.18
N ASN A 85 -18.39 -1.91 0.25
CA ASN A 85 -19.04 -3.18 -0.06
C ASN A 85 -18.52 -4.39 0.77
N GLU A 86 -18.42 -4.19 2.09
CA GLU A 86 -17.87 -5.13 3.07
C GLU A 86 -18.96 -5.80 3.93
N GLU A 87 -20.21 -5.92 3.46
CA GLU A 87 -21.33 -6.44 4.27
C GLU A 87 -21.05 -7.82 4.90
N ARG A 88 -20.23 -8.66 4.24
CA ARG A 88 -19.89 -10.02 4.67
C ARG A 88 -18.74 -10.09 5.66
N ASN A 89 -17.82 -9.13 5.60
CA ASN A 89 -16.54 -9.18 6.30
C ASN A 89 -16.49 -8.18 7.47
N ALA A 90 -17.26 -7.10 7.41
CA ALA A 90 -17.24 -6.02 8.40
C ALA A 90 -17.36 -6.53 9.85
N ARG A 91 -18.25 -7.49 10.11
CA ARG A 91 -18.44 -8.06 11.45
C ARG A 91 -17.20 -8.77 11.97
N GLU A 92 -16.59 -9.63 11.17
CA GLU A 92 -15.39 -10.39 11.56
C GLU A 92 -14.22 -9.43 11.78
N THR A 93 -13.95 -8.56 10.82
CA THR A 93 -12.84 -7.59 10.85
C THR A 93 -12.94 -6.65 12.04
N ILE A 94 -14.12 -6.07 12.29
CA ILE A 94 -14.32 -5.16 13.43
C ILE A 94 -14.23 -5.90 14.76
N SER A 95 -14.76 -7.12 14.84
CA SER A 95 -14.66 -7.93 16.07
C SER A 95 -13.21 -8.28 16.38
N ALA A 96 -12.41 -8.62 15.36
CA ALA A 96 -10.98 -8.87 15.50
C ALA A 96 -10.21 -7.61 15.93
N ALA A 97 -10.56 -6.45 15.37
CA ALA A 97 -9.96 -5.16 15.74
C ALA A 97 -10.32 -4.73 17.17
N LEU A 98 -11.54 -5.03 17.65
CA LEU A 98 -11.95 -4.76 19.03
C LEU A 98 -11.42 -5.80 20.03
N GLY A 99 -11.09 -7.00 19.55
CA GLY A 99 -10.57 -8.13 20.32
C GLY A 99 -9.04 -8.14 20.50
N GLN A 100 -8.37 -7.02 20.19
CA GLN A 100 -6.93 -6.89 20.40
C GLN A 100 -6.57 -7.06 21.88
N ARG A 101 -5.36 -7.58 22.16
CA ARG A 101 -4.86 -7.74 23.53
C ARG A 101 -4.64 -6.39 24.23
N TYR A 102 -4.46 -5.32 23.46
CA TYR A 102 -4.41 -3.96 23.97
C TYR A 102 -5.83 -3.44 24.23
N TRP A 103 -6.13 -3.04 25.46
CA TRP A 103 -7.51 -2.77 25.87
C TRP A 103 -8.00 -1.38 25.48
N ASN A 104 -7.12 -0.37 25.45
CA ASN A 104 -7.47 1.03 25.17
C ASN A 104 -7.49 1.31 23.67
N VAL A 105 -8.37 0.60 22.95
CA VAL A 105 -8.60 0.76 21.51
C VAL A 105 -9.99 1.32 21.23
N GLU A 106 -10.09 2.19 20.23
CA GLU A 106 -11.33 2.47 19.52
C GLU A 106 -11.22 2.00 18.07
N VAL A 107 -12.34 1.60 17.47
CA VAL A 107 -12.42 1.29 16.05
C VAL A 107 -13.30 2.33 15.37
N ILE A 108 -12.81 2.91 14.29
CA ILE A 108 -13.55 3.87 13.46
C ILE A 108 -13.74 3.21 12.09
N ALA A 109 -14.94 2.70 11.84
CA ALA A 109 -15.32 2.17 10.54
C ALA A 109 -15.78 3.32 9.64
N ILE A 110 -15.16 3.45 8.47
CA ILE A 110 -15.43 4.51 7.49
C ILE A 110 -16.11 3.85 6.30
N ASN A 111 -17.42 3.99 6.21
CA ASN A 111 -18.16 3.54 5.04
C ASN A 111 -17.96 4.52 3.88
N ASP A 112 -17.23 4.09 2.85
CA ASP A 112 -16.84 4.89 1.69
C ASP A 112 -17.88 4.82 0.56
N GLY A 113 -19.12 5.20 0.89
CA GLY A 113 -20.22 5.22 -0.10
C GLY A 113 -20.60 3.84 -0.63
N SER A 114 -20.63 2.81 0.23
CA SER A 114 -21.03 1.46 -0.16
C SER A 114 -22.42 1.41 -0.80
N SER A 115 -22.57 0.49 -1.76
CA SER A 115 -23.82 0.23 -2.48
C SER A 115 -24.60 -1.00 -1.97
N ASP A 116 -23.99 -1.78 -1.08
CA ASP A 116 -24.56 -2.96 -0.43
C ASP A 116 -25.03 -2.66 1.01
N ASN A 117 -25.29 -3.69 1.82
CA ASN A 117 -25.77 -3.51 3.20
C ASN A 117 -24.67 -3.19 4.22
N THR A 118 -23.48 -2.74 3.78
CA THR A 118 -22.37 -2.41 4.68
C THR A 118 -22.79 -1.37 5.71
N ALA A 119 -23.52 -0.33 5.30
CA ALA A 119 -23.96 0.73 6.19
C ALA A 119 -24.84 0.19 7.33
N GLU A 120 -25.82 -0.67 7.03
CA GLU A 120 -26.70 -1.29 8.02
C GLU A 120 -25.92 -2.20 8.98
N VAL A 121 -25.01 -3.03 8.45
CA VAL A 121 -24.18 -3.94 9.25
C VAL A 121 -23.31 -3.14 10.23
N LEU A 122 -22.65 -2.08 9.75
CA LEU A 122 -21.82 -1.21 10.58
C LEU A 122 -22.64 -0.50 11.66
N GLN A 123 -23.83 0.02 11.32
CA GLN A 123 -24.71 0.65 12.30
C GLN A 123 -25.21 -0.34 13.36
N GLN A 124 -25.52 -1.58 12.97
CA GLN A 124 -25.90 -2.61 13.92
C GLN A 124 -24.74 -2.90 14.88
N LEU A 125 -23.54 -3.11 14.34
CA LEU A 125 -22.34 -3.34 15.14
C LEU A 125 -22.05 -2.18 16.10
N ALA A 126 -22.29 -0.94 15.69
CA ALA A 126 -22.04 0.24 16.53
C ALA A 126 -22.97 0.29 17.75
N ARG A 127 -24.18 -0.29 17.64
CA ARG A 127 -25.11 -0.44 18.77
C ARG A 127 -24.65 -1.55 19.73
N GLU A 128 -24.02 -2.60 19.20
CA GLU A 128 -23.50 -3.73 19.96
C GLU A 128 -22.16 -3.43 20.64
N GLN A 129 -21.35 -2.54 20.05
CA GLN A 129 -19.96 -2.28 20.44
C GLN A 129 -19.72 -0.79 20.77
N PRO A 130 -19.66 -0.39 22.06
CA PRO A 130 -19.47 1.00 22.46
C PRO A 130 -18.14 1.63 22.00
N ARG A 131 -17.14 0.81 21.70
CA ARG A 131 -15.82 1.23 21.20
C ARG A 131 -15.76 1.34 19.67
N LEU A 132 -16.87 1.10 18.98
CA LEU A 132 -17.00 1.26 17.53
C LEU A 132 -17.70 2.58 17.20
N ARG A 133 -17.08 3.36 16.33
CA ARG A 133 -17.66 4.56 15.72
C ARG A 133 -17.77 4.34 14.22
N VAL A 134 -18.88 4.78 13.64
CA VAL A 134 -19.12 4.65 12.19
C VAL A 134 -19.22 6.03 11.58
N ILE A 135 -18.43 6.26 10.54
CA ILE A 135 -18.48 7.46 9.70
C ILE A 135 -18.97 7.02 8.32
N ASN A 136 -20.06 7.62 7.85
CA ASN A 136 -20.56 7.38 6.50
C ASN A 136 -20.17 8.56 5.60
N LEU A 137 -19.41 8.28 4.56
CA LEU A 137 -19.12 9.23 3.50
C LEU A 137 -20.27 9.23 2.48
N PRO A 138 -20.66 10.40 1.94
CA PRO A 138 -21.79 10.50 1.02
C PRO A 138 -21.52 9.84 -0.34
N GLU A 139 -20.26 9.84 -0.78
CA GLU A 139 -19.81 9.30 -2.07
C GLU A 139 -18.45 8.62 -1.89
N ASN A 140 -18.20 7.57 -2.67
CA ASN A 140 -16.93 6.86 -2.69
C ASN A 140 -15.79 7.81 -3.09
N GLN A 141 -14.77 7.93 -2.24
CA GLN A 141 -13.61 8.80 -2.46
C GLN A 141 -12.38 8.05 -3.01
N GLY A 142 -12.48 6.73 -3.19
CA GLY A 142 -11.41 5.86 -3.68
C GLY A 142 -10.47 5.35 -2.58
N GLU A 143 -9.78 4.25 -2.86
CA GLU A 143 -8.68 3.78 -2.00
C GLU A 143 -7.48 4.73 -2.12
N ALA A 144 -7.04 5.26 -0.97
CA ALA A 144 -5.78 6.00 -0.85
C ALA A 144 -4.59 5.04 -0.69
#